data_AF-A0A958UXV0-F1
#
_entry.id   AF-A0A958UXV0-F1
#
_cell.length_a   1.000
_cell.length_b   1.000
_cell.length_c   1.000
_cell.angle_alpha   90.00
_cell.angle_beta   90.00
_cell.angle_gamma   90.00
#
_symmetry.space_group_name_H-M   'P 1'
#
loop_
_entity.id
_entity.type
_entity.pdbx_description
1 polymer ?
#
loop_
_entity_poly.entity_id
_entity_poly.type
_entity_poly.pdbx_seq_one_letter_code
_entity_poly.pdbx_strand_id
1 'polypeptide(L)' 'MKTDKYILETARTKIRPLSPDDAEHFYSLNQDPEVLKYTGDDPFETVNAAKEFLQQYDQYEKYGLGRWAVISKEND' A
#
# COMPACT_ATOMS: atom_id res chain seq x y z
N MET A 1 0.42 21.04 10.12
CA MET A 1 -0.72 21.06 9.19
C MET A 1 -0.89 19.64 8.67
N LYS A 2 -2.03 18.99 8.95
CA LYS A 2 -2.35 17.66 8.39
C LYS A 2 -2.79 17.90 6.96
N THR A 3 -1.90 17.71 6.00
CA THR A 3 -2.25 17.76 4.58
C THR A 3 -3.14 16.55 4.28
N ASP A 4 -4.37 16.83 3.84
CA ASP A 4 -5.31 15.83 3.34
C ASP A 4 -4.60 14.94 2.29
N LYS A 5 -4.41 13.66 2.67
CA LYS A 5 -3.26 12.80 2.32
C LYS A 5 -3.41 12.05 0.99
N TYR A 6 -4.36 12.42 0.15
CA TYR A 6 -4.72 11.71 -1.09
C TYR A 6 -4.21 12.44 -2.34
N ILE A 7 -3.61 11.70 -3.27
CA ILE A 7 -3.01 12.22 -4.51
C ILE A 7 -3.96 12.16 -5.71
N LEU A 8 -5.00 11.34 -5.62
CA LEU A 8 -6.02 11.17 -6.66
C LEU A 8 -7.33 10.71 -6.02
N GLU A 9 -8.43 11.17 -6.58
CA GLU A 9 -9.78 10.73 -6.22
C GLU A 9 -10.55 10.37 -7.50
N THR A 10 -11.27 9.25 -7.45
CA THR A 10 -12.13 8.79 -8.55
C THR A 10 -13.60 8.86 -8.13
N ALA A 11 -14.53 8.41 -8.96
CA ALA A 11 -15.93 8.27 -8.55
C ALA A 11 -16.11 7.37 -7.31
N ARG A 12 -15.27 6.35 -7.13
CA ARG A 12 -15.45 5.30 -6.10
C ARG A 12 -14.31 5.16 -5.11
N THR A 13 -13.17 5.79 -5.35
CA THR A 13 -11.95 5.56 -4.54
C THR A 13 -11.20 6.86 -4.23
N LYS A 14 -10.44 6.83 -3.13
CA LYS A 14 -9.38 7.80 -2.82
C LYS A 14 -8.04 7.07 -2.82
N ILE A 15 -7.01 7.67 -3.42
CA ILE A 15 -5.71 7.03 -3.65
C ILE A 15 -4.62 7.85 -2.98
N ARG A 16 -3.73 7.19 -2.23
CA ARG A 16 -2.61 7.83 -1.51
C ARG A 16 -1.35 6.95 -1.48
N PRO A 17 -0.18 7.53 -1.18
CA PRO A 17 0.98 6.75 -0.78
C PRO A 17 0.65 5.77 0.36
N LEU A 18 1.24 4.57 0.28
CA LEU A 18 1.26 3.63 1.39
C LEU A 18 2.07 4.21 2.56
N SER A 19 1.74 3.75 3.76
CA SER A 19 2.42 4.11 4.99
C SER A 19 2.51 2.89 5.89
N PRO A 20 3.39 2.89 6.91
CA PRO A 20 3.50 1.76 7.84
C PRO A 20 2.19 1.36 8.54
N ASP A 21 1.21 2.25 8.60
CA ASP A 21 -0.12 1.98 9.16
C ASP A 21 -0.95 1.03 8.26
N ASP A 22 -0.56 0.84 7.00
CA ASP A 22 -1.22 -0.06 6.05
C ASP A 22 -0.74 -1.52 6.17
N ALA A 23 0.21 -1.81 7.08
CA ALA A 23 0.92 -3.07 7.13
C ALA A 23 0.00 -4.31 7.24
N GLU A 24 -1.07 -4.25 8.03
CA GLU A 24 -2.00 -5.37 8.18
C GLU A 24 -2.72 -5.69 6.86
N HIS A 25 -3.24 -4.67 6.17
CA HIS A 25 -3.93 -4.83 4.90
C HIS A 25 -2.95 -5.24 3.79
N PHE A 26 -1.77 -4.63 3.77
CA PHE A 26 -0.73 -4.95 2.81
C PHE A 26 -0.21 -6.39 2.99
N TYR A 27 0.00 -6.83 4.23
CA TYR A 27 0.32 -8.23 4.54
C TYR A 27 -0.77 -9.16 4.02
N SER A 28 -2.03 -8.92 4.40
CA SER A 28 -3.17 -9.77 4.01
C SER A 28 -3.33 -9.87 2.49
N LEU A 29 -3.21 -8.75 1.78
CA LEU A 29 -3.26 -8.69 0.32
C LEU A 29 -2.18 -9.55 -0.34
N ASN A 30 -0.94 -9.52 0.19
CA ASN A 30 0.17 -10.30 -0.34
C ASN A 30 0.15 -11.78 0.11
N GLN A 31 -0.76 -12.20 0.99
CA GLN A 31 -0.97 -13.63 1.27
C GLN A 31 -1.80 -14.33 0.18
N ASP A 32 -2.48 -13.57 -0.68
CA ASP A 32 -3.29 -14.14 -1.76
C ASP A 32 -2.38 -14.56 -2.94
N PRO A 33 -2.30 -15.86 -3.28
CA PRO A 33 -1.45 -16.34 -4.37
C PRO A 33 -1.87 -15.79 -5.74
N GLU A 34 -3.14 -15.45 -5.95
CA GLU A 34 -3.56 -14.84 -7.22
C GLU A 34 -3.11 -13.38 -7.34
N VAL A 35 -2.90 -12.68 -6.21
CA VAL A 35 -2.29 -11.33 -6.20
C VAL A 35 -0.81 -11.39 -6.58
N LEU A 36 -0.07 -12.39 -6.09
CA LEU A 36 1.38 -12.51 -6.30
C LEU A 36 1.79 -13.21 -7.60
N LYS A 37 0.86 -13.91 -8.25
CA LYS A 37 1.10 -14.79 -9.41
C LYS A 37 2.02 -14.23 -10.50
N TYR A 38 1.99 -12.91 -10.73
CA TYR A 38 2.78 -12.24 -11.77
C TYR A 38 3.65 -11.09 -11.25
N THR A 39 3.80 -10.93 -9.93
CA THR A 39 4.63 -9.86 -9.35
C THR A 39 6.09 -10.27 -9.20
N GLY A 40 6.34 -11.57 -9.03
CA GLY A 40 7.67 -12.10 -8.70
C GLY A 40 8.08 -11.86 -7.24
N ASP A 41 7.17 -11.34 -6.42
CA ASP A 41 7.38 -11.17 -4.98
C ASP A 41 6.97 -12.46 -4.24
N ASP A 42 7.64 -12.73 -3.12
CA ASP A 42 7.21 -13.72 -2.14
C ASP A 42 6.24 -13.10 -1.12
N PRO A 43 5.31 -13.88 -0.53
CA PRO A 43 4.46 -13.40 0.54
C PRO A 43 5.30 -13.01 1.77
N PHE A 44 4.88 -11.96 2.47
CA PHE A 44 5.49 -11.59 3.75
C PHE A 44 5.27 -12.69 4.80
N GLU A 45 6.26 -12.95 5.65
CA GLU A 45 6.11 -13.94 6.74
C GLU A 45 5.23 -13.44 7.89
N THR A 46 5.24 -12.13 8.15
CA THR A 46 4.49 -11.50 9.25
C THR A 46 4.03 -10.09 8.89
N VAL A 47 3.04 -9.57 9.62
CA VAL A 47 2.63 -8.16 9.55
C VAL A 47 3.81 -7.22 9.85
N ASN A 48 4.71 -7.61 10.78
CA ASN A 48 5.90 -6.80 11.08
C ASN A 48 6.86 -6.74 9.90
N ALA A 49 7.08 -7.83 9.17
CA ALA A 49 7.90 -7.81 7.96
C ALA A 49 7.30 -6.89 6.88
N ALA A 50 5.97 -6.92 6.70
CA ALA A 50 5.27 -5.97 5.81
C ALA A 50 5.42 -4.51 6.29
N LYS A 51 5.35 -4.27 7.59
CA LYS A 51 5.55 -2.94 8.19
C LYS A 51 6.97 -2.41 7.96
N GLU A 52 7.98 -3.25 8.20
CA GLU A 52 9.39 -2.91 7.97
C GLU A 52 9.63 -2.59 6.49
N PHE A 53 9.07 -3.38 5.58
CA PHE A 53 9.10 -3.08 4.14
C PHE A 53 8.54 -1.69 3.84
N LEU A 54 7.35 -1.36 4.37
CA LEU A 54 6.71 -0.06 4.16
C LEU A 54 7.47 1.11 4.82
N GLN A 55 8.20 0.87 5.93
CA GLN A 55 9.06 1.87 6.54
C GLN A 55 10.29 2.20 5.70
N GLN A 56 10.81 1.22 4.96
CA GLN A 56 11.97 1.39 4.08
C GLN A 56 11.57 1.69 2.62
N TYR A 57 10.28 1.87 2.34
CA TYR A 57 9.75 2.05 0.99
C TYR A 57 9.98 3.47 0.47
N ASP A 58 11.15 3.70 -0.12
CA ASP A 58 11.64 5.02 -0.55
C ASP A 58 11.38 5.37 -2.03
N GLN A 59 10.48 4.63 -2.68
CA GLN A 59 10.23 4.78 -4.11
C GLN A 59 9.62 6.14 -4.46
N TYR A 60 8.79 6.70 -3.58
CA TYR A 60 8.19 8.02 -3.80
C TYR A 60 9.25 9.12 -3.76
N GLU A 61 10.18 9.05 -2.82
CA GLU A 61 11.27 10.01 -2.65
C GLU A 61 12.26 9.92 -3.80
N LYS A 62 12.60 8.70 -4.23
CA LYS A 62 13.59 8.48 -5.31
C LYS A 62 13.04 8.75 -6.70
N TYR A 63 11.79 8.37 -6.97
CA TYR A 63 11.26 8.30 -8.34
C TYR A 63 9.94 9.06 -8.53
N GLY A 64 9.35 9.61 -7.47
CA GLY A 64 8.06 10.30 -7.53
C GLY A 64 6.85 9.38 -7.72
N LEU A 65 7.04 8.06 -7.69
CA LEU A 65 5.99 7.06 -7.93
C LEU A 65 6.27 5.76 -7.16
N GLY A 66 5.22 4.95 -6.96
CA GLY A 66 5.33 3.69 -6.23
C GLY A 66 3.98 2.97 -6.12
N ARG A 67 3.90 1.95 -5.26
CA ARG A 67 2.67 1.24 -4.91
C ARG A 67 1.74 2.19 -4.16
N TRP A 68 0.45 2.28 -4.45
CA TRP A 68 -0.45 3.20 -3.74
C TRP A 68 -1.56 2.44 -3.01
N ALA A 69 -1.99 2.97 -1.87
CA ALA A 69 -3.19 2.51 -1.20
C ALA A 69 -4.41 3.02 -1.97
N VAL A 70 -5.35 2.13 -2.28
CA VAL A 70 -6.61 2.45 -2.95
C VAL A 70 -7.74 2.20 -1.96
N ILE A 71 -8.34 3.28 -1.47
CA ILE A 71 -9.37 3.23 -0.44
C ILE A 71 -10.74 3.37 -1.09
N SER A 72 -11.63 2.42 -0.85
CA SER A 72 -13.03 2.48 -1.32
C SER A 72 -13.78 3.54 -0.52
N LYS A 73 -14.55 4.40 -1.19
CA LYS A 73 -15.40 5.40 -0.53
C LYS A 73 -16.65 4.81 0.11
N GLU A 74 -17.05 3.60 -0.28
CA GLU A 74 -18.25 2.94 0.26
C GLU A 74 -18.01 2.38 1.66
N ASN A 75 -16.75 2.06 1.98
CA ASN A 75 -16.35 1.39 3.22
C ASN A 75 -15.35 2.24 4.02
N ASP A 76 -15.29 3.55 3.76
CA ASP A 76 -14.42 4.54 4.43
C ASP A 76 -15.08 5.03 5.74
#